data_AF-X1T806-F1
#
_entry.id   AF-X1T806-F1
#
_cell.length_a   1.000
_cell.length_b   1.000
_cell.length_c   1.000
_cell.angle_alpha   90.00
_cell.angle_beta   90.00
_cell.angle_gamma   90.00
#
_symmetry.space_group_name_H-M   'P 1'
#
loop_
_entity.id
_entity.type
_entity.pdbx_description
1 polymer ?
#
loop_
_entity_poly.entity_id
_entity_poly.type
_entity_poly.pdbx_seq_one_letter_code
_entity_poly.pdbx_strand_id
1 'polypeptide(L)'
;TEKIERLLERSRKLGMPIILSASIDGKYSEANRPFRSGKSDPRDDGYYDEVFAFNKKWGFSFHPMIYSDHINSWQNNFLWFQEMLKKHDIPWPSIYLLEVRNKEWGRGSILSFEEFIKFLIRWTFLVPCRSNAQEFMNFLFKGGFNILQSPLTTIGRGIGCSIQSTIHVRLGDLAIVPCHRTSYEPFVSGHFIVDDGSITGIRANNPELLIAIMAMQSRSQPMCESCLIKHLCSGGCLGSQFEVTGDLFSPIPSVCQLEHAKIRAMITAYKELRVFDLIRDRVNPEKRDALNILEEITNGTGRPKEIPGNSR
;
A
#
# COMPACT_ATOMS: atom_id res chain seq x y z
N THR A 1 5.32 19.55 -18.95
CA THR A 1 3.97 19.36 -18.35
C THR A 1 2.80 19.71 -19.29
N GLU A 2 2.93 20.70 -20.17
CA GLU A 2 1.84 21.20 -21.07
C GLU A 2 0.96 20.16 -21.77
N LYS A 3 1.57 19.11 -22.35
CA LYS A 3 0.82 18.04 -23.03
C LYS A 3 -0.21 17.39 -22.10
N ILE A 4 0.18 17.14 -20.85
CA ILE A 4 -0.69 16.53 -19.84
C ILE A 4 -1.76 17.52 -19.40
N GLU A 5 -1.42 18.80 -19.23
CA GLU A 5 -2.41 19.83 -18.86
C GLU A 5 -3.54 19.94 -19.88
N ARG A 6 -3.22 19.95 -21.18
CA ARG A 6 -4.24 19.94 -22.24
C ARG A 6 -5.18 18.74 -22.15
N LEU A 7 -4.67 17.57 -21.76
CA LEU A 7 -5.48 16.37 -21.56
C LEU A 7 -6.38 16.50 -20.33
N LEU A 8 -5.86 17.02 -19.21
CA LEU A 8 -6.64 17.25 -17.99
C LEU A 8 -7.78 18.25 -18.24
N GLU A 9 -7.51 19.36 -18.90
CA GLU A 9 -8.53 20.35 -19.26
C GLU A 9 -9.60 19.77 -20.19
N ARG A 10 -9.18 19.07 -21.24
CA ARG A 10 -10.10 18.41 -22.18
C ARG A 10 -10.99 17.39 -21.45
N SER A 11 -10.40 16.60 -20.56
CA SER A 11 -11.11 15.56 -19.81
C SER A 11 -12.23 16.14 -18.93
N ARG A 12 -11.96 17.28 -18.26
CA ARG A 12 -12.96 18.01 -17.48
C ARG A 12 -14.06 18.60 -18.35
N LYS A 13 -13.71 19.18 -19.51
CA LYS A 13 -14.71 19.70 -20.48
C LYS A 13 -15.64 18.62 -21.02
N LEU A 14 -15.16 17.39 -21.15
CA LEU A 14 -15.94 16.23 -21.57
C LEU A 14 -16.75 15.59 -20.44
N GLY A 15 -16.68 16.10 -19.21
CA GLY A 15 -17.32 15.48 -18.05
C GLY A 15 -16.69 14.15 -17.62
N MET A 16 -15.47 13.85 -18.08
CA MET A 16 -14.73 12.62 -17.80
C MET A 16 -13.37 12.96 -17.18
N PRO A 17 -13.33 13.48 -15.94
CA PRO A 17 -12.10 14.00 -15.34
C PRO A 17 -11.03 12.91 -15.20
N ILE A 18 -9.84 13.18 -15.73
CA ILE A 18 -8.65 12.37 -15.49
C ILE A 18 -8.06 12.74 -14.13
N ILE A 19 -7.77 11.74 -13.31
CA ILE A 19 -7.05 11.89 -12.04
C ILE A 19 -5.69 11.22 -12.22
N LEU A 20 -4.64 11.93 -11.83
CA LEU A 20 -3.28 11.40 -11.84
C LEU A 20 -2.79 11.22 -10.41
N SER A 21 -1.92 10.24 -10.23
CA SER A 21 -1.14 10.04 -9.01
C SER A 21 0.33 10.16 -9.39
N ALA A 22 1.05 11.06 -8.73
CA ALA A 22 2.46 11.29 -9.01
C ALA A 22 3.31 10.20 -8.36
N SER A 23 3.63 9.18 -9.14
CA SER A 23 4.43 8.05 -8.68
C SER A 23 5.92 8.33 -8.90
N ILE A 24 6.48 9.17 -8.05
CA ILE A 24 7.93 9.43 -7.89
C ILE A 24 8.37 8.85 -6.56
N ASP A 25 9.59 8.29 -6.47
CA ASP A 25 10.14 7.75 -5.22
C ASP A 25 10.89 8.80 -4.41
N GLY A 26 11.30 9.91 -5.03
CA GLY A 26 11.92 11.03 -4.35
C GLY A 26 13.44 11.02 -4.40
N LYS A 27 14.03 12.16 -4.04
CA LYS A 27 15.45 12.49 -4.29
C LYS A 27 16.44 11.41 -3.88
N TYR A 28 16.20 10.72 -2.76
CA TYR A 28 17.15 9.73 -2.23
C TYR A 28 16.79 8.28 -2.59
N SER A 29 15.72 8.04 -3.35
CA SER A 29 15.23 6.69 -3.66
C SER A 29 14.80 6.49 -5.12
N GLU A 30 14.88 7.53 -5.95
CA GLU A 30 14.47 7.49 -7.36
C GLU A 30 15.29 6.51 -8.23
N ALA A 31 16.48 6.13 -7.78
CA ALA A 31 17.31 5.11 -8.43
C ALA A 31 16.59 3.75 -8.57
N ASN A 32 15.59 3.46 -7.71
CA ASN A 32 14.74 2.28 -7.80
C ASN A 32 13.89 2.23 -9.08
N ARG A 33 13.69 3.38 -9.73
CA ARG A 33 12.98 3.51 -11.01
C ARG A 33 13.88 4.16 -12.05
N PRO A 34 14.85 3.41 -12.62
CA PRO A 34 15.81 3.96 -13.56
C PRO A 34 15.11 4.47 -14.83
N PHE A 35 15.60 5.61 -15.35
CA PHE A 35 15.08 6.20 -16.58
C PHE A 35 15.46 5.33 -17.79
N ARG A 36 14.48 4.63 -18.39
CA ARG A 36 14.70 3.59 -19.42
C ARG A 36 15.01 4.11 -20.84
N SER A 37 15.29 5.40 -21.01
CA SER A 37 15.50 5.99 -22.35
C SER A 37 16.94 5.96 -22.83
N GLY A 38 17.88 5.46 -22.01
CA GLY A 38 19.32 5.51 -22.28
C GLY A 38 19.93 6.92 -22.18
N LYS A 39 19.13 7.94 -21.90
CA LYS A 39 19.59 9.31 -21.60
C LYS A 39 19.96 9.44 -20.13
N SER A 40 20.75 10.47 -19.82
CA SER A 40 20.99 10.88 -18.43
C SER A 40 19.65 11.10 -17.72
N ASP A 41 19.59 10.70 -16.46
CA ASP A 41 18.41 10.88 -15.62
C ASP A 41 18.12 12.39 -15.49
N PRO A 42 16.98 12.89 -15.98
CA PRO A 42 16.68 14.32 -15.97
C PRO A 42 16.17 14.82 -14.60
N ARG A 43 16.07 13.94 -13.60
CA ARG A 43 15.42 14.22 -12.31
C ARG A 43 16.38 14.87 -11.32
N ASP A 44 16.59 16.17 -11.49
CA ASP A 44 17.30 17.03 -10.55
C ASP A 44 16.34 17.79 -9.60
N ASP A 45 16.87 18.71 -8.79
CA ASP A 45 16.05 19.52 -7.88
C ASP A 45 15.04 20.42 -8.61
N GLY A 46 15.36 20.87 -9.83
CA GLY A 46 14.46 21.66 -10.67
C GLY A 46 13.29 20.82 -11.18
N TYR A 47 13.55 19.59 -11.62
CA TYR A 47 12.52 18.63 -11.99
C TYR A 47 11.53 18.39 -10.84
N TYR A 48 12.03 18.15 -9.62
CA TYR A 48 11.14 17.91 -8.48
C TYR A 48 10.31 19.16 -8.14
N ASP A 49 10.89 20.36 -8.20
CA ASP A 49 10.13 21.60 -8.00
C ASP A 49 8.94 21.71 -8.96
N GLU A 50 9.16 21.44 -10.26
CA GLU A 50 8.10 21.44 -11.27
C GLU A 50 7.03 20.38 -10.98
N VAL A 51 7.41 19.17 -10.56
CA VAL A 51 6.46 18.11 -10.22
C VAL A 51 5.58 18.49 -9.04
N PHE A 52 6.15 19.08 -7.98
CA PHE A 52 5.37 19.50 -6.82
C PHE A 52 4.45 20.69 -7.14
N ALA A 53 4.93 21.68 -7.89
CA ALA A 53 4.11 22.78 -8.38
C ALA A 53 2.93 22.29 -9.24
N PHE A 54 3.20 21.34 -10.14
CA PHE A 54 2.17 20.70 -10.97
C PHE A 54 1.11 19.97 -10.11
N ASN A 55 1.53 19.17 -9.14
CA ASN A 55 0.59 18.44 -8.29
C ASN A 55 -0.25 19.37 -7.41
N LYS A 56 0.35 20.46 -6.87
CA LYS A 56 -0.39 21.51 -6.13
C LYS A 56 -1.46 22.16 -7.02
N LYS A 57 -1.13 22.52 -8.26
CA LYS A 57 -2.06 23.15 -9.21
C LYS A 57 -3.28 22.26 -9.50
N TRP A 58 -3.06 20.96 -9.67
CA TRP A 58 -4.10 20.04 -10.11
C TRP A 58 -4.78 19.26 -8.97
N GLY A 59 -4.29 19.39 -7.73
CA GLY A 59 -4.83 18.69 -6.57
C GLY A 59 -4.48 17.20 -6.55
N PHE A 60 -3.32 16.83 -7.09
CA PHE A 60 -2.85 15.45 -7.10
C PHE A 60 -1.97 15.14 -5.89
N SER A 61 -1.92 13.87 -5.51
CA SER A 61 -1.10 13.36 -4.41
C SER A 61 0.10 12.58 -4.92
N PHE A 62 1.08 12.40 -4.02
CA PHE A 62 2.31 11.66 -4.29
C PHE A 62 2.15 10.21 -3.88
N HIS A 63 2.75 9.31 -4.64
CA HIS A 63 2.68 7.87 -4.42
C HIS A 63 4.06 7.22 -4.59
N PRO A 64 4.98 7.48 -3.64
CA PRO A 64 6.29 6.87 -3.63
C PRO A 64 6.22 5.39 -3.22
N MET A 65 7.10 4.58 -3.81
CA MET A 65 7.19 3.14 -3.60
C MET A 65 8.40 2.81 -2.73
N ILE A 66 8.17 2.23 -1.57
CA ILE A 66 9.19 1.83 -0.60
C ILE A 66 9.68 0.43 -0.95
N TYR A 67 10.83 0.38 -1.61
CA TYR A 67 11.55 -0.85 -1.95
C TYR A 67 12.49 -1.28 -0.81
N SER A 68 12.94 -2.55 -0.86
CA SER A 68 14.06 -3.01 -0.02
C SER A 68 15.35 -2.25 -0.34
N ASP A 69 15.55 -1.94 -1.62
CA ASP A 69 16.69 -1.18 -2.09
C ASP A 69 16.57 0.27 -1.64
N HIS A 70 17.67 0.79 -1.09
CA HIS A 70 17.74 2.10 -0.44
C HIS A 70 16.80 2.30 0.76
N ILE A 71 16.30 1.23 1.39
CA ILE A 71 15.44 1.35 2.59
C ILE A 71 16.07 2.23 3.70
N ASN A 72 17.39 2.18 3.86
CA ASN A 72 18.13 2.99 4.83
C ASN A 72 18.02 4.51 4.59
N SER A 73 17.71 4.92 3.36
CA SER A 73 17.58 6.33 2.98
C SER A 73 16.18 6.87 3.21
N TRP A 74 15.19 6.03 3.55
CA TRP A 74 13.78 6.44 3.59
C TRP A 74 13.43 7.43 4.69
N GLN A 75 14.16 7.47 5.79
CA GLN A 75 13.95 8.52 6.80
C GLN A 75 14.26 9.91 6.21
N ASN A 76 15.43 10.04 5.56
CA ASN A 76 15.83 11.28 4.88
C ASN A 76 14.90 11.59 3.70
N ASN A 77 14.48 10.57 2.96
CA ASN A 77 13.58 10.72 1.82
C ASN A 77 12.18 11.18 2.25
N PHE A 78 11.65 10.61 3.33
CA PHE A 78 10.40 11.06 3.91
C PHE A 78 10.50 12.52 4.37
N LEU A 79 11.56 12.90 5.09
CA LEU A 79 11.76 14.30 5.51
C LEU A 79 11.88 15.25 4.31
N TRP A 80 12.58 14.85 3.26
CA TRP A 80 12.64 15.62 2.01
C TRP A 80 11.25 15.81 1.37
N PHE A 81 10.40 14.77 1.35
CA PHE A 81 9.02 14.93 0.92
C PHE A 81 8.28 15.95 1.80
N GLN A 82 8.43 15.90 3.12
CA GLN A 82 7.78 16.85 4.03
C GLN A 82 8.26 18.30 3.79
N GLU A 83 9.54 18.50 3.52
CA GLU A 83 10.11 19.81 3.15
C GLU A 83 9.52 20.33 1.84
N MET A 84 9.42 19.48 0.82
CA MET A 84 8.84 19.83 -0.46
C MET A 84 7.33 20.09 -0.36
N LEU A 85 6.58 19.28 0.38
CA LEU A 85 5.16 19.52 0.65
C LEU A 85 4.98 20.89 1.31
N LYS A 86 5.78 21.22 2.33
CA LYS A 86 5.77 22.54 2.98
C LYS A 86 6.12 23.67 2.01
N LYS A 87 7.17 23.51 1.20
CA LYS A 87 7.63 24.50 0.21
C LYS A 87 6.54 24.88 -0.79
N HIS A 88 5.71 23.92 -1.19
CA HIS A 88 4.63 24.13 -2.17
C HIS A 88 3.23 24.26 -1.53
N ASP A 89 3.14 24.50 -0.21
CA ASP A 89 1.88 24.65 0.52
C ASP A 89 0.93 23.43 0.33
N ILE A 90 1.48 22.23 0.23
CA ILE A 90 0.72 20.99 0.14
C ILE A 90 0.57 20.42 1.56
N PRO A 91 -0.63 19.96 1.97
CA PRO A 91 -0.80 19.37 3.29
C PRO A 91 0.19 18.22 3.51
N TRP A 92 0.84 18.20 4.67
CA TRP A 92 1.83 17.19 5.07
C TRP A 92 1.37 15.72 4.94
N PRO A 93 0.07 15.36 5.07
CA PRO A 93 -0.35 13.97 4.89
C PRO A 93 -0.60 13.59 3.42
N SER A 94 -0.37 14.49 2.44
CA SER A 94 -0.68 14.28 1.01
C SER A 94 0.32 13.34 0.30
N ILE A 95 0.70 12.25 0.95
CA ILE A 95 1.67 11.26 0.48
C ILE A 95 1.17 9.85 0.78
N TYR A 96 1.13 9.02 -0.25
CA TYR A 96 0.76 7.61 -0.17
C TYR A 96 2.02 6.75 -0.18
N LEU A 97 2.46 6.34 1.00
CA LEU A 97 3.64 5.52 1.22
C LEU A 97 3.34 4.06 0.89
N LEU A 98 3.67 3.59 -0.31
CA LEU A 98 3.39 2.22 -0.71
C LEU A 98 4.58 1.30 -0.41
N GLU A 99 4.44 0.41 0.57
CA GLU A 99 5.39 -0.69 0.75
C GLU A 99 5.31 -1.68 -0.42
N VAL A 100 6.44 -1.88 -1.11
CA VAL A 100 6.50 -2.79 -2.26
C VAL A 100 6.53 -4.23 -1.75
N ARG A 101 5.49 -5.00 -2.05
CA ARG A 101 5.30 -6.36 -1.55
C ARG A 101 5.79 -7.42 -2.55
N ASN A 102 7.09 -7.41 -2.81
CA ASN A 102 7.79 -8.34 -3.71
C ASN A 102 8.85 -9.18 -2.96
N LYS A 103 9.57 -10.07 -3.65
CA LYS A 103 10.46 -11.06 -3.01
C LYS A 103 11.79 -10.51 -2.47
N GLU A 104 12.22 -9.32 -2.87
CA GLU A 104 13.55 -8.73 -2.64
C GLU A 104 13.89 -8.41 -1.17
N TRP A 105 12.92 -8.49 -0.25
CA TRP A 105 13.16 -8.21 1.16
C TRP A 105 14.06 -9.25 1.84
N GLY A 106 15.30 -8.84 2.10
CA GLY A 106 16.23 -9.56 2.95
C GLY A 106 16.10 -9.16 4.43
N ARG A 107 16.69 -9.96 5.32
CA ARG A 107 16.69 -9.70 6.77
C ARG A 107 17.18 -8.29 7.13
N GLY A 108 18.29 -7.86 6.51
CA GLY A 108 18.86 -6.53 6.75
C GLY A 108 17.89 -5.40 6.38
N SER A 109 17.34 -5.46 5.16
CA SER A 109 16.36 -4.46 4.69
C SER A 109 15.06 -4.45 5.50
N ILE A 110 14.62 -5.61 6.02
CA ILE A 110 13.44 -5.72 6.88
C ILE A 110 13.67 -5.01 8.22
N LEU A 111 14.86 -5.15 8.81
CA LEU A 111 15.22 -4.44 10.05
C LEU A 111 15.27 -2.93 9.81
N SER A 112 15.83 -2.48 8.70
CA SER A 112 15.84 -1.07 8.33
C SER A 112 14.43 -0.53 8.08
N PHE A 113 13.56 -1.33 7.47
CA PHE A 113 12.15 -0.99 7.29
C PHE A 113 11.43 -0.83 8.63
N GLU A 114 11.68 -1.72 9.59
CA GLU A 114 11.14 -1.59 10.94
C GLU A 114 11.53 -0.26 11.59
N GLU A 115 12.80 0.12 11.49
CA GLU A 115 13.27 1.41 12.00
C GLU A 115 12.63 2.59 11.28
N PHE A 116 12.38 2.48 9.96
CA PHE A 116 11.61 3.48 9.23
C PHE A 116 10.16 3.58 9.72
N ILE A 117 9.48 2.47 10.00
CA ILE A 117 8.11 2.49 10.54
C ILE A 117 8.07 3.12 11.94
N LYS A 118 9.01 2.78 12.82
CA LYS A 118 9.13 3.42 14.14
C LYS A 118 9.38 4.92 14.02
N PHE A 119 10.31 5.31 13.15
CA PHE A 119 10.59 6.70 12.83
C PHE A 119 9.33 7.44 12.36
N LEU A 120 8.60 6.88 11.40
CA LEU A 120 7.39 7.48 10.83
C LEU A 120 6.33 7.74 11.91
N ILE A 121 6.08 6.76 12.79
CA ILE A 121 5.15 6.89 13.91
C ILE A 121 5.61 7.96 14.90
N ARG A 122 6.87 7.91 15.34
CA ARG A 122 7.44 8.87 16.29
C ARG A 122 7.41 10.28 15.72
N TRP A 123 7.85 10.47 14.49
CA TRP A 123 7.83 11.77 13.81
C TRP A 123 6.42 12.32 13.73
N THR A 124 5.45 11.51 13.31
CA THR A 124 4.04 11.92 13.19
C THR A 124 3.45 12.36 14.54
N PHE A 125 3.73 11.61 15.60
CA PHE A 125 3.25 11.95 16.94
C PHE A 125 3.91 13.23 17.47
N LEU A 126 5.24 13.33 17.37
CA LEU A 126 6.02 14.42 17.97
C LEU A 126 5.90 15.73 17.19
N VAL A 127 5.86 15.67 15.86
CA VAL A 127 6.00 16.86 14.99
C VAL A 127 4.63 17.42 14.60
N PRO A 128 3.84 16.84 13.67
CA PRO A 128 2.56 17.43 13.30
C PRO A 128 1.49 17.29 14.38
N CYS A 129 1.50 16.21 15.18
CA CYS A 129 0.52 16.02 16.28
C CYS A 129 1.00 16.60 17.62
N ARG A 130 2.20 17.19 17.69
CA ARG A 130 2.71 17.92 18.87
C ARG A 130 2.59 17.15 20.19
N SER A 131 2.87 15.85 20.16
CA SER A 131 2.74 14.92 21.29
C SER A 131 1.33 14.82 21.88
N ASN A 132 0.30 15.22 21.13
CA ASN A 132 -1.08 15.11 21.53
C ASN A 132 -1.66 13.77 21.08
N ALA A 133 -1.94 12.89 22.05
CA ALA A 133 -2.51 11.57 21.79
C ALA A 133 -3.83 11.63 21.03
N GLN A 134 -4.72 12.58 21.34
CA GLN A 134 -6.00 12.69 20.66
C GLN A 134 -5.86 13.15 19.21
N GLU A 135 -4.98 14.11 18.92
CA GLU A 135 -4.67 14.52 17.54
C GLU A 135 -4.07 13.35 16.75
N PHE A 136 -3.14 12.61 17.36
CA PHE A 136 -2.52 11.45 16.74
C PHE A 136 -3.53 10.32 16.45
N MET A 137 -4.40 10.00 17.42
CA MET A 137 -5.48 9.04 17.24
C MET A 137 -6.48 9.47 16.16
N ASN A 138 -6.80 10.76 16.10
CA ASN A 138 -7.65 11.29 15.04
C ASN A 138 -6.98 11.16 13.67
N PHE A 139 -5.69 11.47 13.55
CA PHE A 139 -4.93 11.28 12.32
C PHE A 139 -4.93 9.82 11.87
N LEU A 140 -4.53 8.91 12.75
CA LEU A 140 -4.44 7.48 12.46
C LEU A 140 -5.76 6.89 11.95
N PHE A 141 -6.90 7.26 12.54
CA PHE A 141 -8.21 6.68 12.23
C PHE A 141 -9.04 7.46 11.18
N LYS A 142 -8.64 8.69 10.78
CA LYS A 142 -9.33 9.48 9.74
C LYS A 142 -8.63 9.49 8.39
N GLY A 143 -7.62 8.65 8.19
CA GLY A 143 -6.95 8.51 6.91
C GLY A 143 -5.46 8.80 6.92
N GLY A 144 -4.77 8.68 8.06
CA GLY A 144 -3.32 8.82 8.16
C GLY A 144 -2.54 7.93 7.19
N PHE A 145 -1.20 7.93 7.25
CA PHE A 145 -0.39 7.26 6.23
C PHE A 145 -0.83 5.81 5.97
N ASN A 146 -1.10 5.47 4.70
CA ASN A 146 -1.68 4.19 4.29
C ASN A 146 -0.86 2.98 4.78
N ILE A 147 0.47 3.10 4.84
CA ILE A 147 1.38 2.06 5.36
C ILE A 147 1.11 1.69 6.82
N LEU A 148 0.51 2.60 7.60
CA LEU A 148 0.14 2.41 9.01
C LEU A 148 -1.33 2.00 9.21
N GLN A 149 -2.12 1.92 8.14
CA GLN A 149 -3.57 1.72 8.28
C GLN A 149 -3.98 0.27 8.52
N SER A 150 -3.14 -0.72 8.16
CA SER A 150 -3.56 -2.13 8.16
C SER A 150 -4.00 -2.67 9.53
N PRO A 151 -3.33 -2.40 10.67
CA PRO A 151 -3.85 -2.82 11.96
C PRO A 151 -5.03 -1.95 12.44
N LEU A 152 -5.29 -0.80 11.82
CA LEU A 152 -6.25 0.20 12.33
C LEU A 152 -7.58 0.21 11.59
N THR A 153 -7.61 -0.24 10.34
CA THR A 153 -8.79 -0.11 9.45
C THR A 153 -9.33 -1.48 9.03
N THR A 154 -10.66 -1.61 8.95
CA THR A 154 -11.27 -2.85 8.47
C THR A 154 -11.34 -2.83 6.95
N ILE A 155 -10.76 -3.85 6.32
CA ILE A 155 -10.96 -4.06 4.88
C ILE A 155 -12.35 -4.66 4.70
N GLY A 156 -13.29 -3.86 4.20
CA GLY A 156 -14.69 -4.30 3.99
C GLY A 156 -14.86 -5.31 2.85
N ARG A 157 -13.83 -5.48 2.02
CA ARG A 157 -13.71 -6.44 0.92
C ARG A 157 -12.52 -7.34 1.19
N GLY A 158 -12.52 -8.60 0.75
CA GLY A 158 -11.57 -9.61 1.23
C GLY A 158 -10.08 -9.24 1.16
N ILE A 159 -9.66 -8.36 0.24
CA ILE A 159 -8.31 -7.77 0.17
C ILE A 159 -8.32 -6.25 -0.07
N GLY A 160 -7.32 -5.54 0.45
CA GLY A 160 -7.26 -4.06 0.39
C GLY A 160 -7.01 -3.48 -1.01
N CYS A 161 -6.42 -4.27 -1.90
CA CYS A 161 -6.13 -3.88 -3.28
C CYS A 161 -7.41 -3.57 -4.09
N SER A 162 -7.29 -2.73 -5.12
CA SER A 162 -8.40 -2.36 -6.02
C SER A 162 -8.86 -3.50 -6.93
N ILE A 163 -8.12 -4.61 -7.00
CA ILE A 163 -8.45 -5.80 -7.79
C ILE A 163 -9.87 -6.34 -7.52
N GLN A 164 -10.42 -6.12 -6.32
CA GLN A 164 -11.78 -6.53 -5.94
C GLN A 164 -12.84 -5.41 -6.04
N SER A 165 -12.47 -4.21 -6.48
CA SER A 165 -13.38 -3.04 -6.45
C SER A 165 -13.41 -2.23 -7.72
N THR A 166 -12.64 -2.65 -8.71
CA THR A 166 -12.47 -1.89 -9.94
C THR A 166 -12.36 -2.89 -11.08
N ILE A 167 -13.11 -2.63 -12.16
CA ILE A 167 -12.94 -3.35 -13.42
C ILE A 167 -11.67 -2.81 -14.06
N HIS A 168 -10.71 -3.68 -14.35
CA HIS A 168 -9.49 -3.31 -15.05
C HIS A 168 -9.59 -3.73 -16.51
N VAL A 169 -9.33 -2.77 -17.41
CA VAL A 169 -9.47 -2.94 -18.85
C VAL A 169 -8.13 -2.67 -19.52
N ARG A 170 -7.64 -3.61 -20.31
CA ARG A 170 -6.43 -3.46 -21.12
C ARG A 170 -6.81 -2.70 -22.39
N LEU A 171 -6.34 -1.46 -22.54
CA LEU A 171 -6.82 -0.56 -23.59
C LEU A 171 -6.45 -0.98 -25.03
N GLY A 172 -5.44 -1.84 -25.20
CA GLY A 172 -4.98 -2.27 -26.52
C GLY A 172 -5.95 -3.23 -27.23
N ASP A 173 -6.71 -4.01 -26.47
CA ASP A 173 -7.60 -5.07 -26.97
C ASP A 173 -8.93 -5.17 -26.21
N LEU A 174 -9.16 -4.26 -25.27
CA LEU A 174 -10.36 -4.20 -24.42
C LEU A 174 -10.59 -5.47 -23.59
N ALA A 175 -9.51 -6.20 -23.26
CA ALA A 175 -9.57 -7.34 -22.36
C ALA A 175 -9.90 -6.89 -20.92
N ILE A 176 -10.79 -7.63 -20.26
CA ILE A 176 -11.07 -7.55 -18.83
C ILE A 176 -10.07 -8.44 -18.12
N VAL A 177 -9.24 -7.82 -17.29
CA VAL A 177 -8.14 -8.47 -16.57
C VAL A 177 -8.29 -8.23 -15.07
N PRO A 178 -7.66 -9.05 -14.20
CA PRO A 178 -7.82 -8.85 -12.77
C PRO A 178 -7.17 -7.54 -12.30
N CYS A 179 -5.93 -7.26 -12.71
CA CYS A 179 -5.26 -5.99 -12.49
C CYS A 179 -4.13 -5.75 -13.50
N HIS A 180 -3.47 -4.58 -13.42
CA HIS A 180 -2.37 -4.21 -14.31
C HIS A 180 -1.17 -5.17 -14.25
N ARG A 181 -0.92 -5.83 -13.10
CA ARG A 181 0.20 -6.77 -12.92
C ARG A 181 -0.14 -8.20 -13.36
N THR A 182 -1.41 -8.56 -13.39
CA THR A 182 -1.90 -9.87 -13.83
C THR A 182 -2.57 -9.80 -15.19
N SER A 183 -2.22 -8.82 -16.02
CA SER A 183 -2.75 -8.64 -17.37
C SER A 183 -2.17 -9.63 -18.39
N TYR A 184 -1.81 -10.85 -17.96
CA TYR A 184 -1.31 -11.91 -18.80
C TYR A 184 -2.46 -12.65 -19.47
N GLU A 185 -2.21 -13.20 -20.67
CA GLU A 185 -3.24 -13.88 -21.46
C GLU A 185 -3.99 -14.99 -20.71
N PRO A 186 -3.33 -15.86 -19.91
CA PRO A 186 -4.04 -16.90 -19.14
C PRO A 186 -5.05 -16.38 -18.10
N PHE A 187 -4.94 -15.10 -17.73
CA PHE A 187 -5.77 -14.47 -16.69
C PHE A 187 -6.86 -13.56 -17.24
N VAL A 188 -6.96 -13.43 -18.57
CA VAL A 188 -8.02 -12.63 -19.19
C VAL A 188 -9.38 -13.23 -18.84
N SER A 189 -10.16 -12.50 -18.06
CA SER A 189 -11.46 -12.94 -17.56
C SER A 189 -12.55 -12.80 -18.63
N GLY A 190 -12.39 -11.84 -19.53
CA GLY A 190 -13.30 -11.60 -20.65
C GLY A 190 -12.79 -10.53 -21.60
N HIS A 191 -13.56 -10.22 -22.63
CA HIS A 191 -13.33 -9.12 -23.56
C HIS A 191 -14.60 -8.33 -23.78
N PHE A 192 -14.50 -7.03 -23.97
CA PHE A 192 -15.61 -6.28 -24.56
C PHE A 192 -15.78 -6.66 -26.04
N ILE A 193 -17.03 -6.83 -26.44
CA ILE A 193 -17.43 -6.98 -27.84
C ILE A 193 -17.67 -5.57 -28.38
N VAL A 194 -17.11 -5.28 -29.56
CA VAL A 194 -17.23 -3.97 -30.22
C VAL A 194 -17.89 -4.15 -31.58
N ASP A 195 -19.06 -3.54 -31.75
CA ASP A 195 -19.75 -3.43 -33.04
C ASP A 195 -20.02 -1.95 -33.33
N ASP A 196 -19.79 -1.54 -34.58
CA ASP A 196 -19.99 -0.15 -35.04
C ASP A 196 -19.35 0.92 -34.13
N GLY A 197 -18.15 0.63 -33.63
CA GLY A 197 -17.38 1.53 -32.77
C GLY A 197 -17.91 1.67 -31.34
N SER A 198 -18.87 0.84 -30.94
CA SER A 198 -19.49 0.85 -29.62
C SER A 198 -19.31 -0.48 -28.90
N ILE A 199 -19.20 -0.45 -27.57
CA ILE A 199 -19.21 -1.68 -26.77
C ILE A 199 -20.64 -2.22 -26.72
N THR A 200 -20.87 -3.40 -27.30
CA THR A 200 -22.19 -4.03 -27.41
C THR A 200 -22.39 -5.20 -26.47
N GLY A 201 -21.31 -5.74 -25.90
CA GLY A 201 -21.39 -6.87 -25.00
C GLY A 201 -20.07 -7.25 -24.34
N ILE A 202 -20.08 -8.39 -23.64
CA ILE A 202 -18.90 -8.98 -23.01
C ILE A 202 -18.85 -10.46 -23.40
N ARG A 203 -17.70 -10.91 -23.90
CA ARG A 203 -17.38 -12.33 -24.08
C ARG A 203 -16.61 -12.81 -22.86
N ALA A 204 -17.11 -13.85 -22.19
CA ALA A 204 -16.38 -14.50 -21.09
C ALA A 204 -15.20 -15.32 -21.62
N ASN A 205 -14.10 -15.32 -20.88
CA ASN A 205 -12.89 -16.09 -21.19
C ASN A 205 -12.47 -16.97 -20.00
N ASN A 206 -12.29 -16.38 -18.82
CA ASN A 206 -11.92 -17.08 -17.57
C ASN A 206 -12.70 -16.47 -16.38
N PRO A 207 -14.04 -16.62 -16.36
CA PRO A 207 -14.86 -16.08 -15.29
C PRO A 207 -14.59 -16.75 -13.94
N GLU A 208 -14.16 -18.02 -13.92
CA GLU A 208 -13.88 -18.78 -12.70
C GLU A 208 -12.74 -18.16 -11.90
N LEU A 209 -11.65 -17.76 -12.58
CA LEU A 209 -10.56 -17.05 -11.92
C LEU A 209 -11.01 -15.71 -11.35
N LEU A 210 -11.84 -14.97 -12.08
CA LEU A 210 -12.37 -13.70 -11.60
C LEU A 210 -13.24 -13.92 -10.35
N ILE A 211 -14.11 -14.92 -10.36
CA ILE A 211 -14.94 -15.30 -9.21
C ILE A 211 -14.05 -15.66 -8.01
N ALA A 212 -13.01 -16.48 -8.21
CA ALA A 212 -12.07 -16.83 -7.16
C ALA A 212 -11.40 -15.59 -6.55
N ILE A 213 -10.91 -14.67 -7.39
CA ILE A 213 -10.31 -13.41 -6.95
C ILE A 213 -11.31 -12.53 -6.20
N MET A 214 -12.56 -12.45 -6.66
CA MET A 214 -13.61 -11.62 -6.04
C MET A 214 -14.12 -12.18 -4.71
N ALA A 215 -14.15 -13.50 -4.55
CA ALA A 215 -14.63 -14.17 -3.34
C ALA A 215 -13.54 -14.33 -2.26
N MET A 216 -12.27 -14.24 -2.64
CA MET A 216 -11.13 -14.47 -1.76
C MET A 216 -11.03 -13.46 -0.61
N GLN A 217 -10.59 -13.93 0.57
CA GLN A 217 -10.09 -13.09 1.65
C GLN A 217 -8.59 -13.35 1.85
N SER A 218 -7.78 -12.34 2.17
CA SER A 218 -6.33 -12.57 2.43
C SER A 218 -6.12 -13.61 3.53
N ARG A 219 -6.92 -13.51 4.60
CA ARG A 219 -6.88 -14.42 5.76
C ARG A 219 -7.30 -15.85 5.47
N SER A 220 -7.89 -16.14 4.31
CA SER A 220 -8.27 -17.50 3.90
C SER A 220 -7.23 -18.17 3.00
N GLN A 221 -6.09 -17.53 2.75
CA GLN A 221 -4.96 -18.22 2.09
C GLN A 221 -4.41 -19.31 3.02
N PRO A 222 -3.92 -20.45 2.48
CA PRO A 222 -3.47 -21.58 3.28
C PRO A 222 -2.46 -21.22 4.38
N MET A 223 -1.50 -20.35 4.07
CA MET A 223 -0.48 -19.91 5.04
C MET A 223 -1.00 -18.85 6.05
N CYS A 224 -2.13 -18.21 5.76
CA CYS A 224 -2.67 -17.14 6.58
C CYS A 224 -3.62 -17.65 7.68
N GLU A 225 -4.17 -18.85 7.54
CA GLU A 225 -5.17 -19.40 8.47
C GLU A 225 -4.63 -19.49 9.91
N SER A 226 -3.36 -19.88 10.04
CA SER A 226 -2.62 -20.01 11.31
C SER A 226 -1.71 -18.82 11.65
N CYS A 227 -1.72 -17.76 10.82
CA CYS A 227 -0.83 -16.63 11.02
C CYS A 227 -1.29 -15.72 12.18
N LEU A 228 -0.37 -15.40 13.10
CA LEU A 228 -0.63 -14.57 14.28
C LEU A 228 -1.10 -13.15 13.94
N ILE A 229 -0.70 -12.62 12.78
CA ILE A 229 -1.05 -11.27 12.34
C ILE A 229 -2.18 -11.25 11.30
N LYS A 230 -2.91 -12.36 11.08
CA LYS A 230 -3.88 -12.47 9.96
C LYS A 230 -4.96 -11.39 9.94
N HIS A 231 -5.31 -10.82 11.10
CA HIS A 231 -6.28 -9.73 11.22
C HIS A 231 -5.66 -8.32 11.14
N LEU A 232 -4.32 -8.22 11.20
CA LEU A 232 -3.56 -6.96 11.23
C LEU A 232 -2.78 -6.70 9.92
N CYS A 233 -2.47 -7.77 9.18
CA CYS A 233 -1.68 -7.78 7.96
C CYS A 233 -2.43 -7.16 6.77
N SER A 234 -1.70 -6.47 5.88
CA SER A 234 -2.23 -5.96 4.60
C SER A 234 -2.44 -7.05 3.53
N GLY A 235 -2.01 -8.29 3.79
CA GLY A 235 -1.92 -9.38 2.81
C GLY A 235 -0.80 -9.16 1.77
N GLY A 236 -0.71 -10.04 0.78
CA GLY A 236 0.21 -9.92 -0.35
C GLY A 236 -0.40 -9.25 -1.57
N CYS A 237 0.44 -8.96 -2.57
CA CYS A 237 0.00 -8.58 -3.92
C CYS A 237 -0.17 -9.85 -4.77
N LEU A 238 -1.39 -10.17 -5.21
CA LEU A 238 -1.63 -11.41 -5.98
C LEU A 238 -0.76 -11.49 -7.24
N GLY A 239 -0.59 -10.37 -7.97
CA GLY A 239 0.31 -10.33 -9.12
C GLY A 239 1.76 -10.64 -8.77
N SER A 240 2.26 -10.09 -7.66
CA SER A 240 3.61 -10.45 -7.20
C SER A 240 3.71 -11.90 -6.78
N GLN A 241 2.67 -12.43 -6.11
CA GLN A 241 2.64 -13.82 -5.68
C GLN A 241 2.78 -14.73 -6.89
N PHE A 242 1.98 -14.53 -7.93
CA PHE A 242 2.09 -15.31 -9.16
C PHE A 242 3.46 -15.21 -9.82
N GLU A 243 4.03 -14.01 -9.98
CA GLU A 243 5.35 -13.83 -10.58
C GLU A 243 6.48 -14.54 -9.81
N VAL A 244 6.30 -14.77 -8.51
CA VAL A 244 7.32 -15.34 -7.62
C VAL A 244 7.10 -16.83 -7.38
N THR A 245 5.86 -17.27 -7.17
CA THR A 245 5.50 -18.62 -6.74
C THR A 245 4.85 -19.44 -7.85
N GLY A 246 4.43 -18.81 -8.95
CA GLY A 246 3.59 -19.43 -9.97
C GLY A 246 2.11 -19.53 -9.58
N ASP A 247 1.73 -19.04 -8.40
CA ASP A 247 0.36 -19.10 -7.88
C ASP A 247 -0.10 -17.76 -7.30
N LEU A 248 -1.27 -17.29 -7.75
CA LEU A 248 -1.90 -16.06 -7.27
C LEU A 248 -2.26 -16.13 -5.78
N PHE A 249 -2.42 -17.33 -5.21
CA PHE A 249 -2.96 -17.52 -3.85
C PHE A 249 -1.92 -17.99 -2.83
N SER A 250 -0.65 -18.09 -3.23
CA SER A 250 0.47 -18.45 -2.38
C SER A 250 1.28 -17.22 -1.95
N PRO A 251 1.24 -16.80 -0.68
CA PRO A 251 2.03 -15.67 -0.18
C PRO A 251 3.54 -15.83 -0.40
N ILE A 252 4.23 -14.70 -0.52
CA ILE A 252 5.69 -14.65 -0.62
C ILE A 252 6.29 -14.63 0.80
N PRO A 253 7.13 -15.61 1.20
CA PRO A 253 7.64 -15.69 2.56
C PRO A 253 8.37 -14.43 3.07
N SER A 254 9.18 -13.78 2.23
CA SER A 254 9.88 -12.54 2.62
C SER A 254 8.92 -11.36 2.82
N VAL A 255 7.82 -11.29 2.08
CA VAL A 255 6.74 -10.30 2.30
C VAL A 255 6.01 -10.59 3.60
N CYS A 256 5.77 -11.87 3.94
CA CYS A 256 5.20 -12.22 5.24
C CYS A 256 6.11 -11.73 6.39
N GLN A 257 7.42 -11.94 6.27
CA GLN A 257 8.39 -11.44 7.27
C GLN A 257 8.38 -9.91 7.38
N LEU A 258 8.26 -9.19 6.25
CA LEU A 258 8.10 -7.75 6.22
C LEU A 258 6.86 -7.29 6.99
N GLU A 259 5.70 -7.91 6.75
CA GLU A 259 4.45 -7.56 7.44
C GLU A 259 4.54 -7.86 8.95
N HIS A 260 5.14 -8.98 9.35
CA HIS A 260 5.42 -9.26 10.76
C HIS A 260 6.32 -8.20 11.40
N ALA A 261 7.39 -7.79 10.72
CA ALA A 261 8.27 -6.73 11.18
C ALA A 261 7.54 -5.38 11.29
N LYS A 262 6.69 -5.04 10.29
CA LYS A 262 5.84 -3.84 10.29
C LYS A 262 4.97 -3.80 11.54
N ILE A 263 4.18 -4.86 11.78
CA ILE A 263 3.27 -4.92 12.92
C ILE A 263 4.03 -4.84 14.24
N ARG A 264 5.17 -5.56 14.37
CA ARG A 264 6.04 -5.45 15.54
C ARG A 264 6.52 -4.01 15.75
N ALA A 265 7.02 -3.34 14.71
CA ALA A 265 7.48 -1.96 14.74
C ALA A 265 6.40 -1.02 15.29
N MET A 266 5.18 -1.19 14.78
CA MET A 266 4.02 -0.39 15.14
C MET A 266 3.66 -0.58 16.62
N ILE A 267 3.55 -1.83 17.09
CA ILE A 267 3.27 -2.15 18.50
C ILE A 267 4.33 -1.53 19.40
N THR A 268 5.61 -1.72 19.09
CA THR A 268 6.73 -1.16 19.86
C THR A 268 6.63 0.37 19.94
N ALA A 269 6.48 1.06 18.81
CA ALA A 269 6.41 2.51 18.78
C ALA A 269 5.16 3.04 19.51
N TYR A 270 4.00 2.41 19.37
CA TYR A 270 2.78 2.83 20.06
C TYR A 270 2.87 2.64 21.59
N LYS A 271 3.57 1.61 22.05
CA LYS A 271 3.84 1.38 23.48
C LYS A 271 4.80 2.43 24.04
N GLU A 272 5.89 2.72 23.34
CA GLU A 272 6.83 3.79 23.71
C GLU A 272 6.13 5.15 23.85
N LEU A 273 5.19 5.45 22.95
CA LEU A 273 4.40 6.69 22.94
C LEU A 273 3.18 6.65 23.89
N ARG A 274 2.94 5.53 24.58
CA ARG A 274 1.80 5.33 25.51
C ARG A 274 0.43 5.55 24.86
N VAL A 275 0.29 5.19 23.58
CA VAL A 275 -0.97 5.26 22.82
C VAL A 275 -1.51 3.88 22.42
N PHE A 276 -0.80 2.80 22.76
CA PHE A 276 -1.17 1.44 22.39
C PHE A 276 -2.55 1.03 22.92
N ASP A 277 -2.84 1.29 24.20
CA ASP A 277 -4.15 0.96 24.80
C ASP A 277 -5.30 1.71 24.10
N LEU A 278 -5.10 2.99 23.75
CA LEU A 278 -6.09 3.79 23.02
C LEU A 278 -6.40 3.20 21.63
N ILE A 279 -5.39 2.64 20.96
CA ILE A 279 -5.55 1.95 19.68
C ILE A 279 -6.31 0.65 19.87
N ARG A 280 -5.89 -0.17 20.84
CA ARG A 280 -6.51 -1.45 21.17
C ARG A 280 -8.01 -1.31 21.46
N ASP A 281 -8.40 -0.26 22.17
CA ASP A 281 -9.79 -0.02 22.54
C ASP A 281 -10.66 0.41 21.36
N ARG A 282 -10.04 0.98 20.31
CA ARG A 282 -10.75 1.53 19.14
C ARG A 282 -10.86 0.57 17.95
N VAL A 283 -10.01 -0.45 17.87
CA VAL A 283 -10.10 -1.47 16.81
C VAL A 283 -11.19 -2.51 17.11
N ASN A 284 -11.59 -3.27 16.09
CA ASN A 284 -12.57 -4.34 16.24
C ASN A 284 -12.02 -5.52 17.09
N PRO A 285 -12.89 -6.42 17.59
CA PRO A 285 -12.50 -7.51 18.48
C PRO A 285 -11.38 -8.40 17.92
N GLU A 286 -11.45 -8.79 16.64
CA GLU A 286 -10.46 -9.71 16.07
C GLU A 286 -9.06 -9.10 15.99
N LYS A 287 -8.98 -7.79 15.73
CA LYS A 287 -7.71 -7.06 15.77
C LYS A 287 -7.22 -6.85 17.20
N ARG A 288 -8.14 -6.53 18.11
CA ARG A 288 -7.82 -6.40 19.54
C ARG A 288 -7.20 -7.68 20.09
N ASP A 289 -7.79 -8.83 19.79
CA ASP A 289 -7.29 -10.13 20.22
C ASP A 289 -5.91 -10.43 19.63
N ALA A 290 -5.71 -10.15 18.33
CA ALA A 290 -4.41 -10.29 17.70
C ALA A 290 -3.34 -9.38 18.34
N LEU A 291 -3.70 -8.13 18.68
CA LEU A 291 -2.80 -7.21 19.37
C LEU A 291 -2.45 -7.68 20.78
N ASN A 292 -3.40 -8.25 21.53
CA ASN A 292 -3.17 -8.80 22.86
C ASN A 292 -2.19 -9.97 22.83
N ILE A 293 -2.39 -10.92 21.92
CA ILE A 293 -1.48 -12.08 21.75
C ILE A 293 -0.06 -11.61 21.44
N LEU A 294 0.09 -10.62 20.55
CA LEU A 294 1.41 -10.09 20.18
C LEU A 294 2.06 -9.32 21.34
N GLU A 295 1.27 -8.59 22.13
CA GLU A 295 1.76 -7.93 23.33
C GLU A 295 2.31 -8.93 24.35
N GLU A 296 1.57 -10.01 24.64
CA GLU A 296 1.99 -11.08 25.57
C GLU A 296 3.32 -11.72 25.14
N ILE A 297 3.45 -12.04 23.84
CA ILE A 297 4.67 -12.61 23.27
C ILE A 297 5.85 -11.64 23.41
N THR A 298 5.61 -10.34 23.20
CA THR A 298 6.69 -9.32 23.21
C THR A 298 7.15 -8.98 24.62
N ASN A 299 6.27 -9.06 25.63
CA ASN A 299 6.59 -8.77 27.03
C ASN A 299 7.30 -9.93 27.76
N GLY A 300 7.53 -11.07 27.10
CA GLY A 300 8.26 -12.21 27.67
C GLY A 300 7.52 -12.96 28.78
N THR A 301 6.20 -12.75 28.95
CA THR A 301 5.40 -13.34 30.04
C THR A 301 4.69 -14.65 29.71
N GLY A 302 5.00 -15.31 28.59
CA GLY A 302 4.60 -16.71 28.40
C GLY A 302 4.44 -17.12 26.95
N ARG A 303 4.70 -18.41 26.69
CA ARG A 303 4.01 -19.11 25.61
C ARG A 303 2.52 -18.76 25.71
N PRO A 304 1.81 -18.53 24.59
CA PRO A 304 0.36 -18.37 24.63
C PRO A 304 -0.22 -19.49 25.47
N LYS A 305 -1.01 -19.16 26.51
CA LYS A 305 -1.89 -20.16 27.11
C LYS A 305 -2.73 -20.69 25.96
N GLU A 306 -2.71 -22.01 25.79
CA GLU A 306 -3.30 -22.78 24.69
C GLU A 306 -4.38 -22.01 23.93
N ILE A 307 -4.15 -21.80 22.62
CA ILE A 307 -5.20 -21.35 21.71
C ILE A 307 -6.36 -22.34 21.89
N PRO A 308 -7.56 -21.89 22.28
CA PRO A 308 -8.70 -22.80 22.41
C PRO A 308 -8.87 -23.48 21.06
N GLY A 309 -8.59 -24.79 21.04
CA GLY A 309 -8.86 -25.60 19.86
C GLY A 309 -10.32 -25.41 19.52
N ASN A 310 -10.59 -24.93 18.30
CA ASN A 310 -11.92 -25.04 17.74
C ASN A 310 -12.21 -26.54 17.66
N SER A 311 -12.93 -27.05 18.66
CA SER A 311 -13.62 -28.33 18.57
C SER A 311 -14.68 -28.19 17.49
N ARG A 312 -14.32 -28.64 16.29
CA ARG A 312 -15.25 -29.14 15.29
C ARG A 312 -14.86 -30.56 14.95
#